data_AF-A0A350RM68-F1
#
_entry.id   AF-A0A350RM68-F1
#
_cell.length_a   1.000
_cell.length_b   1.000
_cell.length_c   1.000
_cell.angle_alpha   90.00
_cell.angle_beta   90.00
_cell.angle_gamma   90.00
#
_symmetry.space_group_name_H-M   'P 1'
#
loop_
_entity.id
_entity.type
_entity.pdbx_description
1 polymer ?
#
loop_
_entity_poly.entity_id
_entity_poly.type
_entity_poly.pdbx_seq_one_letter_code
_entity_poly.pdbx_strand_id
1 'polypeptide(L)'
;MIINESAENYLETILILSNKLPVVRSVDVANELDFKKSSVSIAMKNLKSNGHITVTDAGFIYLTESGREIAEKVYERHRFISSWLISLGVPEDIATEDACKMEHIISNESYAAIKDYIKANTKENN
;
A
#
# COMPACT_ATOMS: atom_id res chain seq x y z
N MET A 1 -7.48 -8.31 13.83
CA MET A 1 -7.03 -9.38 12.92
C MET A 1 -5.69 -8.94 12.36
N ILE A 2 -4.62 -9.71 12.54
CA ILE A 2 -3.32 -9.36 11.96
C ILE A 2 -3.38 -9.73 10.49
N ILE A 3 -3.37 -8.72 9.63
CA ILE A 3 -3.19 -8.91 8.19
C ILE A 3 -1.69 -9.00 7.98
N ASN A 4 -1.25 -9.98 7.17
CA ASN A 4 0.16 -10.13 6.89
C ASN A 4 0.59 -9.13 5.79
N GLU A 5 1.88 -8.78 5.79
CA GLU A 5 2.51 -7.88 4.81
C GLU A 5 2.11 -8.19 3.36
N SER A 6 2.01 -9.48 3.01
CA SER A 6 1.61 -9.87 1.65
C SER A 6 0.19 -9.41 1.30
N ALA A 7 -0.77 -9.56 2.20
CA ALA A 7 -2.14 -9.11 1.98
C ALA A 7 -2.24 -7.58 1.94
N GLU A 8 -1.45 -6.87 2.75
CA GLU A 8 -1.35 -5.40 2.72
C GLU A 8 -0.84 -4.90 1.35
N ASN A 9 0.26 -5.47 0.86
CA ASN A 9 0.82 -5.18 -0.47
C ASN A 9 -0.22 -5.33 -1.59
N TYR A 10 -1.00 -6.41 -1.57
CA TYR A 10 -2.04 -6.62 -2.59
C TYR A 10 -3.16 -5.57 -2.50
N LEU A 11 -3.61 -5.22 -1.29
CA LEU A 11 -4.67 -4.24 -1.10
C LEU A 11 -4.20 -2.83 -1.50
N GLU A 12 -2.99 -2.45 -1.11
CA GLU A 12 -2.36 -1.20 -1.53
C GLU A 12 -2.22 -1.13 -3.05
N THR A 13 -1.71 -2.19 -3.68
CA THR A 13 -1.58 -2.27 -5.15
C THR A 13 -2.93 -2.09 -5.85
N ILE A 14 -4.00 -2.73 -5.35
CA ILE A 14 -5.35 -2.56 -5.90
C ILE A 14 -5.81 -1.10 -5.76
N LEU A 15 -5.55 -0.46 -4.63
CA LEU A 15 -5.86 0.96 -4.42
C LEU A 15 -5.12 1.83 -5.45
N ILE A 16 -3.80 1.68 -5.58
CA ILE A 16 -2.96 2.42 -6.51
C ILE A 16 -3.46 2.24 -7.95
N LEU A 17 -3.70 0.99 -8.38
CA LEU A 17 -4.19 0.69 -9.72
C LEU A 17 -5.60 1.23 -9.96
N SER A 18 -6.48 1.24 -8.95
CA SER A 18 -7.84 1.80 -9.08
C SER A 18 -7.86 3.31 -9.34
N ASN A 19 -6.79 4.02 -8.96
CA ASN A 19 -6.62 5.44 -9.26
C ASN A 19 -6.04 5.69 -10.67
N LYS A 20 -5.37 4.68 -11.26
CA LYS A 20 -4.72 4.76 -12.57
C LYS A 20 -5.58 4.18 -13.71
N LEU A 21 -6.40 3.18 -13.41
CA LEU A 21 -7.12 2.36 -14.37
C LEU A 21 -8.64 2.46 -14.16
N PRO A 22 -9.45 2.37 -15.23
CA PRO A 22 -10.91 2.37 -15.10
C PRO A 22 -11.43 1.14 -14.34
N VAL A 23 -10.71 0.01 -14.42
CA VAL A 23 -10.99 -1.24 -13.69
C VAL A 23 -9.68 -1.95 -13.39
N VAL A 24 -9.62 -2.66 -12.26
CA VAL A 24 -8.46 -3.47 -11.87
C VAL A 24 -8.77 -4.96 -12.10
N ARG A 25 -7.80 -5.71 -12.63
CA ARG A 25 -7.85 -7.16 -12.79
C ARG A 25 -6.64 -7.82 -12.13
N SER A 26 -6.71 -9.13 -11.88
CA SER A 26 -5.61 -9.87 -11.25
C SER A 26 -4.31 -9.85 -12.06
N VAL A 27 -4.39 -9.67 -13.38
CA VAL A 27 -3.20 -9.53 -14.23
C VAL A 27 -2.49 -8.20 -14.01
N ASP A 28 -3.23 -7.13 -13.74
CA ASP A 28 -2.66 -5.81 -13.47
C ASP A 28 -1.89 -5.85 -12.14
N VAL A 29 -2.50 -6.46 -11.12
CA VAL A 29 -1.87 -6.66 -9.80
C VAL A 29 -0.60 -7.53 -9.91
N ALA A 30 -0.65 -8.60 -10.71
CA ALA A 30 0.52 -9.45 -10.93
C ALA A 30 1.66 -8.72 -11.62
N ASN A 31 1.35 -7.85 -12.58
CA ASN A 31 2.35 -7.07 -13.30
C ASN A 31 2.94 -5.96 -12.42
N GLU A 32 2.13 -5.24 -11.64
CA GLU A 32 2.60 -4.16 -10.77
C GLU A 32 3.52 -4.68 -9.65
N LEU A 33 3.20 -5.85 -9.07
CA LEU A 33 4.01 -6.47 -8.01
C LEU A 33 5.15 -7.36 -8.52
N ASP A 34 5.28 -7.57 -9.83
CA ASP A 34 6.17 -8.58 -10.44
C ASP A 34 5.99 -9.99 -9.84
N PHE A 35 4.74 -10.37 -9.56
CA PHE A 35 4.39 -11.66 -8.95
C PHE A 35 3.82 -12.65 -9.96
N LYS A 36 4.00 -13.94 -9.68
CA LYS A 36 3.40 -15.01 -10.50
C LYS A 36 1.87 -14.93 -10.47
N LYS A 37 1.23 -14.98 -11.64
CA LYS A 37 -0.24 -14.97 -11.80
C LYS A 37 -0.95 -16.00 -10.91
N SER A 38 -0.37 -17.19 -10.73
CA SER A 38 -0.91 -18.22 -9.84
C SER A 38 -0.95 -17.79 -8.37
N SER A 39 0.10 -17.10 -7.90
CA SER A 39 0.17 -16.58 -6.53
C SER A 39 -0.87 -15.49 -6.32
N VAL A 40 -0.99 -14.55 -7.26
CA VAL A 40 -2.00 -13.48 -7.20
C VAL A 40 -3.42 -14.04 -7.21
N SER A 41 -3.69 -15.07 -8.03
CA SER A 41 -5.01 -15.70 -8.05
C SER A 41 -5.40 -16.30 -6.70
N ILE A 42 -4.45 -16.90 -5.98
CA ILE A 42 -4.68 -17.43 -4.62
C ILE A 42 -4.93 -16.28 -3.65
N ALA A 43 -4.13 -15.21 -3.72
CA ALA A 43 -4.29 -14.04 -2.88
C ALA A 43 -5.66 -13.36 -3.08
N MET A 44 -6.09 -13.16 -4.33
CA MET A 44 -7.40 -12.57 -4.63
C MET A 44 -8.55 -13.43 -4.09
N LYS A 45 -8.43 -14.76 -4.17
CA LYS A 45 -9.41 -15.66 -3.55
C LYS A 45 -9.48 -15.45 -2.04
N ASN A 46 -8.32 -15.39 -1.38
CA ASN A 46 -8.25 -15.20 0.07
C ASN A 46 -8.79 -13.82 0.50
N LEU A 47 -8.40 -12.74 -0.18
CA LEU A 47 -8.91 -11.39 0.10
C LEU A 47 -10.41 -11.29 -0.11
N LYS A 48 -10.96 -11.97 -1.14
CA LYS A 48 -12.40 -12.05 -1.36
C LYS A 48 -13.10 -12.81 -0.24
N SER A 49 -12.57 -13.98 0.15
CA SER A 49 -13.10 -14.78 1.26
C SER A 49 -13.07 -14.06 2.60
N ASN A 50 -12.08 -13.19 2.83
CA ASN A 50 -11.98 -12.34 4.01
C ASN A 50 -12.78 -11.03 3.90
N GLY A 51 -13.49 -10.80 2.79
CA GLY A 51 -14.36 -9.63 2.61
C GLY A 51 -13.63 -8.31 2.40
N HIS A 52 -12.36 -8.31 1.98
CA HIS A 52 -11.57 -7.11 1.67
C HIS A 52 -11.71 -6.66 0.22
N ILE A 53 -12.10 -7.57 -0.67
CA ILE A 53 -12.37 -7.24 -2.07
C ILE A 53 -13.66 -7.90 -2.56
N THR A 54 -14.23 -7.34 -3.61
CA THR A 54 -15.21 -8.00 -4.46
C THR A 54 -14.61 -8.25 -5.84
N VAL A 55 -15.08 -9.32 -6.48
CA VAL A 55 -14.68 -9.68 -7.85
C VAL A 55 -15.95 -10.00 -8.64
N THR A 56 -16.18 -9.26 -9.71
CA THR A 56 -17.33 -9.45 -10.62
C THR A 56 -17.15 -10.67 -11.52
N ASP A 57 -18.21 -11.10 -12.20
CA ASP A 57 -18.14 -12.19 -13.18
C ASP A 57 -17.21 -11.88 -14.36
N ALA A 58 -17.04 -10.59 -14.69
CA ALA A 58 -16.09 -10.11 -15.69
C ALA A 58 -14.63 -10.05 -15.17
N GLY A 59 -14.40 -10.37 -13.90
CA GLY A 59 -13.07 -10.37 -13.28
C GLY A 59 -12.59 -9.00 -12.80
N PHE A 60 -13.48 -8.02 -12.63
CA PHE A 60 -13.12 -6.71 -12.08
C PHE A 60 -13.02 -6.77 -10.57
N ILE A 61 -11.95 -6.21 -10.04
CA ILE A 61 -11.63 -6.19 -8.63
C ILE A 61 -11.97 -4.80 -8.07
N TYR A 62 -12.71 -4.79 -6.96
CA TYR A 62 -12.99 -3.57 -6.20
C TYR A 62 -12.67 -3.81 -4.73
N LEU A 63 -12.06 -2.83 -4.08
CA LEU A 63 -11.92 -2.82 -2.63
C LEU A 63 -13.31 -2.70 -1.99
N THR A 64 -13.56 -3.50 -0.95
CA THR A 64 -14.65 -3.19 -0.01
C THR A 64 -14.21 -2.07 0.91
N GLU A 65 -15.12 -1.58 1.75
CA GLU A 65 -14.76 -0.58 2.78
C GLU A 65 -13.61 -1.07 3.66
N SER A 66 -13.68 -2.32 4.14
CA SER A 66 -12.62 -2.87 4.98
C SER A 66 -11.28 -2.96 4.25
N GLY A 67 -11.28 -3.41 2.99
CA GLY A 67 -10.06 -3.48 2.18
C GLY A 67 -9.48 -2.10 1.90
N ARG A 68 -10.34 -1.10 1.67
CA ARG A 68 -9.94 0.28 1.42
C ARG A 68 -9.29 0.90 2.65
N GLU A 69 -9.89 0.75 3.83
CA GLU A 69 -9.31 1.27 5.09
C GLU A 69 -7.88 0.75 5.32
N ILE A 70 -7.65 -0.54 5.05
CA ILE A 70 -6.33 -1.15 5.18
C ILE A 70 -5.37 -0.59 4.12
N ALA A 71 -5.79 -0.59 2.86
CA ALA A 71 -4.98 -0.10 1.74
C ALA A 71 -4.57 1.36 1.94
N GLU A 72 -5.50 2.23 2.35
CA GLU A 72 -5.25 3.65 2.57
C GLU A 72 -4.30 3.87 3.76
N LYS A 73 -4.42 3.07 4.82
CA LYS A 73 -3.50 3.16 5.96
C LYS A 73 -2.06 2.81 5.57
N VAL A 74 -1.89 1.75 4.76
CA VAL A 74 -0.58 1.31 4.26
C VAL A 74 -0.02 2.38 3.32
N TYR A 75 -0.82 2.81 2.33
CA TYR A 75 -0.42 3.83 1.36
C TYR A 75 -0.10 5.19 2.00
N GLU A 76 -0.78 5.58 3.09
CA GLU A 76 -0.45 6.79 3.83
C GLU A 76 0.96 6.72 4.42
N ARG A 77 1.32 5.56 4.99
CA ARG A 77 2.66 5.32 5.53
C ARG A 77 3.70 5.32 4.42
N HIS A 78 3.41 4.64 3.30
CA HIS A 78 4.23 4.64 2.10
C HIS A 78 4.58 6.06 1.66
N ARG A 79 3.55 6.88 1.44
CA ARG A 79 3.67 8.26 0.95
C ARG A 79 4.39 9.14 1.96
N PHE A 80 4.08 8.99 3.24
CA PHE A 80 4.73 9.75 4.30
C PHE A 80 6.22 9.45 4.34
N ILE A 81 6.61 8.18 4.44
CA ILE A 81 8.01 7.76 4.53
C ILE A 81 8.76 8.16 3.26
N SER A 82 8.19 7.93 2.08
CA SER A 82 8.78 8.35 0.80
C SER A 82 9.08 9.84 0.78
N SER A 83 8.08 10.68 1.07
CA SER A 83 8.24 12.15 1.06
C SER A 83 9.26 12.63 2.10
N TRP A 84 9.31 11.97 3.26
CA TRP A 84 10.29 12.26 4.29
C TRP A 84 11.71 11.90 3.84
N LEU A 85 11.94 10.71 3.31
CA LEU A 85 13.25 10.31 2.80
C LEU A 85 13.72 11.24 1.67
N ILE A 86 12.83 11.63 0.76
CA ILE A 86 13.11 12.63 -0.28
C ILE A 86 13.54 13.96 0.36
N SER A 87 12.85 14.42 1.41
CA SER A 87 13.21 15.65 2.11
C SER A 87 14.58 15.60 2.79
N LEU A 88 15.07 14.40 3.11
CA LEU A 88 16.43 14.16 3.62
C LEU A 88 17.49 14.11 2.50
N GLY A 89 17.09 14.22 1.24
CA GLY A 89 17.98 14.20 0.07
C GLY A 89 18.15 12.82 -0.57
N VAL A 90 17.32 11.84 -0.21
CA VAL A 90 17.31 10.53 -0.88
C VAL A 90 16.67 10.67 -2.27
N PRO A 91 17.24 10.11 -3.35
CA PRO A 91 16.61 10.06 -4.65
C PRO A 91 15.20 9.45 -4.60
N GLU A 92 14.27 9.96 -5.40
CA GLU A 92 12.85 9.58 -5.34
C GLU A 92 12.60 8.08 -5.56
N ASP A 93 13.31 7.47 -6.49
CA ASP A 93 13.24 6.03 -6.79
C ASP A 93 13.66 5.18 -5.57
N ILE A 94 14.80 5.52 -4.95
CA ILE A 94 15.30 4.85 -3.75
C ILE A 94 14.38 5.09 -2.55
N ALA A 95 13.93 6.32 -2.34
CA ALA A 95 13.03 6.68 -1.25
C ALA A 95 11.70 5.91 -1.33
N THR A 96 11.16 5.75 -2.53
CA THR A 96 9.91 5.00 -2.76
C THR A 96 10.11 3.50 -2.52
N GLU A 97 11.21 2.92 -2.99
CA GLU A 97 11.53 1.50 -2.76
C GLU A 97 11.76 1.19 -1.27
N ASP A 98 12.49 2.06 -0.57
CA ASP A 98 12.75 1.91 0.85
C ASP A 98 11.47 2.09 1.67
N ALA A 99 10.63 3.07 1.34
CA ALA A 99 9.34 3.28 1.99
C ALA A 99 8.42 2.06 1.90
N CYS A 100 8.35 1.43 0.73
CA CYS A 100 7.57 0.20 0.49
C CYS A 100 7.95 -0.93 1.46
N LYS A 101 9.24 -1.05 1.81
CA LYS A 101 9.69 -2.05 2.81
C LYS A 101 9.42 -1.56 4.24
N MET A 102 9.68 -0.28 4.50
CA MET A 102 9.59 0.29 5.84
C MET A 102 8.16 0.33 6.36
N GLU A 103 7.16 0.63 5.54
CA GLU A 103 5.77 0.82 5.96
C GLU A 103 5.17 -0.40 6.67
N HIS A 104 5.59 -1.61 6.32
CA HIS A 104 5.13 -2.86 6.92
C HIS A 104 5.94 -3.28 8.16
N ILE A 105 7.19 -2.82 8.26
CA ILE A 105 8.14 -3.29 9.29
C ILE A 105 8.21 -2.32 10.48
N ILE A 106 8.12 -1.01 10.23
CA ILE A 106 8.27 -0.01 11.28
C ILE A 106 7.08 -0.08 12.26
N SER A 107 7.37 -0.10 13.56
CA SER A 107 6.32 -0.11 14.58
C SER A 107 5.44 1.15 14.50
N ASN A 108 4.23 1.07 15.04
CA ASN A 108 3.34 2.23 15.09
C ASN A 108 3.95 3.35 15.95
N GLU A 109 4.64 2.98 17.03
CA GLU A 109 5.31 3.90 17.95
C GLU A 109 6.44 4.66 17.24
N SER A 110 7.31 3.96 16.50
CA SER A 110 8.39 4.59 15.75
C SER A 110 7.85 5.45 14.61
N TYR A 111 6.84 4.99 13.88
CA TYR A 111 6.19 5.78 12.84
C TYR A 111 5.60 7.08 13.39
N ALA A 112 4.85 7.00 14.50
CA ALA A 112 4.25 8.17 15.14
C ALA A 112 5.32 9.16 15.62
N ALA A 113 6.37 8.68 16.28
CA ALA A 113 7.47 9.53 16.76
C ALA A 113 8.19 10.26 15.61
N ILE A 114 8.49 9.56 14.51
CA ILE A 114 9.09 10.17 13.31
C ILE A 114 8.14 11.22 12.72
N LYS A 115 6.85 10.88 12.59
CA LYS A 115 5.84 11.78 12.04
C LYS A 115 5.65 13.05 12.85
N ASP A 116 5.63 12.93 14.17
CA ASP A 116 5.50 14.08 15.06
C ASP A 116 6.76 14.95 15.07
N TYR A 117 7.95 14.33 15.04
CA TYR A 117 9.21 15.03 14.92
C TYR A 117 9.26 15.88 13.65
N ILE A 118 8.92 15.31 12.50
CA ILE A 118 8.92 16.03 11.21
C ILE A 118 7.92 17.19 11.26
N LYS A 119 6.69 16.95 11.72
CA LYS A 119 5.66 18.01 11.82
C LYS A 119 6.08 19.18 12.71
N ALA A 120 6.82 18.92 13.78
CA ALA A 120 7.35 19.98 14.65
C ALA A 120 8.44 20.80 13.93
N ASN A 121 9.36 20.13 13.24
CA ASN A 121 10.52 20.78 12.60
C ASN A 121 10.22 21.41 11.23
N THR A 122 9.11 21.06 10.58
CA THR A 122 8.63 21.77 9.37
C THR A 122 7.95 23.10 9.70
N LYS A 123 7.43 23.28 10.93
CA LYS A 123 6.78 24.53 11.37
C LYS A 123 7.77 25.62 11.78
N GLU A 124 8.99 25.27 12.17
CA GLU A 124 10.00 26.25 12.57
C GLU A 124 10.79 26.84 11.39
N ASN A 125 10.62 26.28 10.18
CA ASN A 125 11.32 26.70 8.96
C ASN A 125 10.43 27.48 7.97
N ASN A 126 9.25 27.96 8.39
CA ASN A 126 8.36 28.84 7.62
C ASN A 126 8.09 30.15 8.36
#